data_AF-A0A7Y2HH71-F1
#
_entry.id   AF-A0A7Y2HH71-F1
#
_cell.length_a   1.000
_cell.length_b   1.000
_cell.length_c   1.000
_cell.angle_alpha   90.00
_cell.angle_beta   90.00
_cell.angle_gamma   90.00
#
_symmetry.space_group_name_H-M   'P 1'
#
loop_
_entity.id
_entity.type
_entity.pdbx_description
1 polymer ?
#
loop_
_entity_poly.entity_id
_entity_poly.type
_entity_poly.pdbx_seq_one_letter_code
_entity_poly.pdbx_strand_id
1 'polypeptide(L)'
;MLLLELFNELSVRPKNAKELKGLILQLAIQGKLTVKWREEHTNVEPASALIERIQEEKAKLVKENQFKKEILLPLIPEEEKPYVLPKGWIFVRLGSIIKISSGDGLTKINMDKNGEIPVFGGNGITGHHSKQNISKPTIVIGRVG
;
A
#
# COMPACT_ATOMS: atom_id res chain seq x y z
N MET A 1 13.08 -25.59 -2.50
CA MET A 1 11.63 -25.30 -2.31
C MET A 1 10.96 -25.91 -3.51
N LEU A 2 10.23 -27.02 -3.30
CA LEU A 2 9.76 -27.93 -4.36
C LEU A 2 9.05 -27.22 -5.53
N LEU A 3 8.36 -26.11 -5.25
CA LEU A 3 7.66 -25.35 -6.29
C LEU A 3 8.59 -24.69 -7.32
N LEU A 4 9.76 -24.18 -6.91
CA LEU A 4 10.73 -23.60 -7.87
C LEU A 4 11.34 -24.67 -8.75
N GLU A 5 11.53 -25.87 -8.20
CA GLU A 5 12.07 -27.03 -8.91
C GLU A 5 11.07 -27.56 -9.95
N LEU A 6 9.78 -27.54 -9.64
CA LEU A 6 8.70 -28.00 -10.53
C LEU A 6 8.10 -26.89 -11.41
N PHE A 7 8.61 -25.65 -11.34
CA PHE A 7 8.01 -24.49 -12.01
C PHE A 7 7.93 -24.67 -13.53
N ASN A 8 8.99 -25.19 -14.14
CA ASN A 8 9.05 -25.42 -15.59
C ASN A 8 8.01 -26.46 -16.03
N GLU A 9 7.78 -27.51 -15.25
CA GLU A 9 6.78 -28.53 -15.59
C GLU A 9 5.34 -28.03 -15.38
N LEU A 10 5.11 -27.25 -14.32
CA LEU A 10 3.79 -26.73 -13.97
C LEU A 10 3.32 -25.60 -14.90
N SER A 11 4.25 -24.83 -15.47
CA SER A 11 3.96 -23.70 -16.36
C SER A 11 3.59 -24.12 -17.79
N VAL A 12 3.89 -25.35 -18.20
CA VAL A 12 3.61 -25.87 -19.56
C VAL A 12 2.12 -26.11 -19.81
N ARG A 13 1.31 -26.29 -18.75
CA ARG A 13 -0.13 -26.57 -18.88
C ARG A 13 -0.97 -25.30 -18.65
N PRO A 14 -1.77 -24.84 -19.63
CA PRO A 14 -2.51 -23.57 -19.53
C PRO A 14 -3.57 -23.55 -18.41
N LYS A 15 -4.16 -24.70 -18.07
CA LYS A 15 -5.10 -24.80 -16.92
C LYS A 15 -4.42 -24.50 -15.58
N ASN A 16 -3.13 -24.80 -15.44
CA ASN A 16 -2.37 -24.60 -14.20
C ASN A 16 -1.85 -23.16 -14.06
N ALA A 17 -1.84 -22.37 -15.14
CA ALA A 17 -1.24 -21.04 -15.15
C ALA A 17 -1.91 -20.07 -14.14
N LYS A 18 -3.24 -20.15 -13.98
CA LYS A 18 -3.98 -19.29 -13.06
C LYS A 18 -3.70 -19.63 -11.59
N GLU A 19 -3.72 -20.92 -11.26
CA GLU A 19 -3.42 -21.41 -9.91
C GLU A 19 -1.96 -21.17 -9.54
N LEU A 20 -1.04 -21.41 -10.47
CA LEU A 20 0.38 -21.16 -10.32
C LEU A 20 0.67 -19.68 -10.07
N LYS A 21 0.02 -18.78 -10.82
CA LYS A 21 0.11 -17.34 -10.57
C LYS A 21 -0.36 -16.98 -9.16
N GLY A 22 -1.50 -17.51 -8.72
CA GLY A 22 -2.02 -17.30 -7.37
C GLY A 22 -1.02 -17.75 -6.30
N LEU A 23 -0.44 -18.94 -6.47
CA LEU A 23 0.55 -19.48 -5.55
C LEU A 23 1.83 -18.65 -5.50
N ILE A 24 2.36 -18.22 -6.66
CA ILE A 24 3.53 -17.34 -6.71
C ILE A 24 3.25 -16.03 -5.96
N LEU A 25 2.10 -15.40 -6.21
CA LEU A 25 1.73 -14.17 -5.54
C LEU A 25 1.63 -14.37 -4.02
N GLN A 26 1.00 -15.47 -3.58
CA GLN A 26 0.92 -15.80 -2.16
C GLN A 26 2.32 -15.98 -1.54
N LEU A 27 3.22 -16.71 -2.20
CA LEU A 27 4.59 -16.90 -1.73
C LEU A 27 5.40 -15.61 -1.73
N ALA A 28 5.18 -14.73 -2.71
CA ALA A 28 5.80 -13.42 -2.78
C ALA A 28 5.35 -12.54 -1.60
N ILE A 29 4.05 -12.49 -1.32
CA ILE A 29 3.47 -11.72 -0.20
C ILE A 29 4.00 -12.24 1.15
N GLN A 30 4.15 -13.56 1.30
CA GLN A 30 4.76 -14.17 2.49
C GLN A 30 6.29 -13.98 2.56
N GLY A 31 6.90 -13.41 1.51
CA GLY A 31 8.34 -13.24 1.41
C GLY A 31 9.11 -14.56 1.25
N LYS A 32 8.46 -15.69 0.98
CA LYS A 32 9.14 -17.01 0.85
C LYS A 32 10.05 -17.09 -0.37
N LEU A 33 9.77 -16.30 -1.40
CA LEU A 33 10.58 -16.25 -2.62
C LEU A 33 11.93 -15.56 -2.44
N THR A 34 12.10 -14.74 -1.39
CA THR A 34 13.30 -13.93 -1.16
C THR A 34 14.14 -14.42 0.03
N VAL A 35 13.92 -15.66 0.49
CA VAL A 35 14.65 -16.24 1.65
C VAL A 35 16.16 -16.24 1.41
N LYS A 36 16.62 -16.85 0.31
CA LYS A 36 18.05 -16.90 -0.05
C LYS A 36 18.68 -15.51 -0.12
N TRP A 37 17.99 -14.58 -0.78
CA TRP A 37 18.46 -13.20 -0.89
C TRP A 37 18.65 -12.54 0.48
N ARG A 38 17.71 -12.70 1.43
CA ARG A 38 17.85 -12.12 2.78
C ARG A 38 18.93 -12.78 3.63
N GLU A 39 19.23 -14.06 3.40
CA GLU A 39 20.35 -14.75 4.05
C GLU A 39 21.69 -14.16 3.59
N GLU A 40 21.81 -13.83 2.31
CA GLU A 40 22.99 -13.19 1.73
C GLU A 40 23.09 -11.69 2.07
N HIS A 41 21.96 -11.03 2.34
CA HIS A 41 21.87 -9.59 2.59
C HIS A 41 21.38 -9.31 4.02
N THR A 42 22.28 -9.47 4.99
CA THR A 42 21.97 -9.30 6.43
C THR A 42 21.99 -7.84 6.89
N ASN A 43 22.65 -6.95 6.15
CA ASN A 43 22.75 -5.52 6.46
C ASN A 43 21.58 -4.70 5.87
N VAL A 44 20.36 -5.20 5.99
CA VAL A 44 19.16 -4.53 5.51
C VAL A 44 18.44 -3.92 6.71
N GLU A 45 18.03 -2.65 6.56
CA GLU A 45 17.26 -1.94 7.59
C GLU A 45 15.95 -2.70 7.90
N PRO A 46 15.64 -2.97 9.18
CA PRO A 46 14.37 -3.58 9.55
C PRO A 46 13.22 -2.59 9.37
N ALA A 47 12.04 -3.10 9.04
CA ALA A 47 10.84 -2.28 8.84
C ALA A 47 10.46 -1.47 10.10
N SER A 48 10.83 -1.92 11.31
CA SER A 48 10.61 -1.18 12.56
C SER A 48 11.24 0.23 12.55
N ALA A 49 12.45 0.37 11.98
CA ALA A 49 13.13 1.67 11.92
C ALA A 49 12.39 2.67 11.01
N LEU A 50 11.77 2.20 9.93
CA LEU A 50 10.91 3.04 9.10
C LEU A 50 9.63 3.44 9.84
N ILE A 51 9.03 2.53 10.60
CA ILE A 51 7.82 2.82 11.38
C ILE A 51 8.10 3.87 12.47
N GLU A 52 9.23 3.80 13.15
CA GLU A 52 9.65 4.81 14.12
C GLU A 52 9.75 6.20 13.47
N ARG A 53 10.41 6.29 12.30
CA ARG A 53 10.49 7.55 11.53
C ARG A 53 9.12 8.08 11.13
N ILE A 54 8.21 7.22 10.69
CA ILE A 54 6.82 7.59 10.35
C ILE A 54 6.09 8.14 11.58
N GLN A 55 6.25 7.50 12.74
CA GLN A 55 5.61 7.94 13.99
C GLN A 55 6.15 9.31 14.43
N GLU A 56 7.45 9.54 14.35
CA GLU A 56 8.07 10.82 14.67
C GLU A 56 7.60 11.94 13.74
N GLU A 57 7.58 11.68 12.43
CA GLU A 57 7.11 12.64 11.43
C GLU A 57 5.64 12.99 11.65
N LYS A 58 4.79 11.98 11.87
CA LYS A 58 3.38 12.20 12.24
C LYS A 58 3.24 13.02 13.51
N ALA A 59 4.03 12.75 14.55
CA ALA A 59 3.97 13.50 15.80
C ALA A 59 4.35 14.99 15.60
N LYS A 60 5.32 15.28 14.73
CA LYS A 60 5.65 16.66 14.32
C LYS A 60 4.46 17.33 13.60
N LEU A 61 3.87 16.64 12.63
CA LEU A 61 2.75 17.17 11.85
C LEU A 61 1.47 17.38 12.67
N VAL A 62 1.25 16.58 13.72
CA VAL A 62 0.17 16.81 14.70
C VAL A 62 0.43 18.07 15.54
N LYS A 63 1.69 18.30 15.97
CA LYS A 63 2.05 19.53 16.69
C LYS A 63 1.87 20.79 15.83
N GLU A 64 2.10 20.66 14.52
CA GLU A 64 1.88 21.73 13.54
C GLU A 64 0.41 21.92 13.14
N ASN A 65 -0.54 21.23 13.78
CA ASN A 65 -1.98 21.24 13.47
C ASN A 65 -2.34 20.85 12.03
N GLN A 66 -1.42 20.23 11.28
CA GLN A 66 -1.70 19.71 9.94
C GLN A 66 -2.47 18.39 9.97
N PHE A 67 -2.43 17.70 11.13
CA PHE A 67 -3.12 16.43 11.36
C PHE A 67 -3.86 16.46 12.69
N LYS A 68 -5.01 15.78 12.73
CA LYS A 68 -5.68 15.46 13.99
C LYS A 68 -4.82 14.46 14.76
N LYS A 69 -4.82 14.58 16.09
CA LYS A 69 -4.15 13.62 16.97
C LYS A 69 -4.62 12.20 16.63
N GLU A 70 -3.66 11.33 16.30
CA GLU A 70 -3.94 9.95 15.93
C GLU A 70 -4.49 9.18 17.14
N ILE A 71 -5.51 8.35 16.90
CA ILE A 71 -5.95 7.35 17.86
C ILE A 71 -4.93 6.22 17.77
N LEU A 72 -4.28 5.88 18.88
CA LEU A 72 -3.39 4.73 18.94
C LEU A 72 -4.14 3.50 18.45
N LEU A 73 -3.75 2.98 17.29
CA LEU A 73 -4.34 1.76 16.75
C LEU A 73 -3.92 0.59 17.63
N PRO A 74 -4.83 -0.35 17.94
CA PRO A 74 -4.49 -1.50 18.75
C PRO A 74 -3.41 -2.33 18.07
N LEU A 75 -2.52 -2.89 18.90
CA LEU A 75 -1.57 -3.92 18.49
C LEU A 75 -2.30 -5.02 17.73
N ILE A 76 -1.62 -5.60 16.74
CA ILE A 76 -2.16 -6.73 15.98
C ILE A 76 -1.96 -7.98 16.84
N PRO A 77 -3.04 -8.61 17.32
CA PRO A 77 -2.96 -9.85 18.11
C PRO A 77 -2.28 -10.96 17.31
N GLU A 78 -1.68 -11.95 17.99
CA GLU A 78 -1.02 -13.08 17.30
C GLU A 78 -2.03 -13.90 16.47
N GLU A 79 -3.28 -14.01 16.94
CA GLU A 79 -4.36 -14.70 16.24
C GLU A 79 -4.81 -14.02 14.93
N GLU A 80 -4.56 -12.71 14.78
CA GLU A 80 -4.84 -11.98 13.53
C GLU A 80 -3.73 -12.18 12.49
N LYS A 81 -2.58 -12.76 12.85
CA LYS A 81 -1.43 -12.89 11.96
C LYS A 81 -1.56 -14.15 11.10
N PRO A 82 -1.75 -14.02 9.77
CA PRO A 82 -2.05 -15.16 8.91
C PRO A 82 -0.85 -16.09 8.65
N TYR A 83 0.37 -15.63 8.93
CA TYR A 83 1.61 -16.38 8.73
C TYR A 83 2.80 -15.74 9.46
N VAL A 84 3.87 -16.52 9.61
CA VAL A 84 5.16 -16.06 10.13
C VAL A 84 5.83 -15.14 9.10
N LEU A 85 6.22 -13.96 9.55
CA LEU A 85 6.95 -13.01 8.73
C LEU A 85 8.44 -13.33 8.66
N PRO A 86 9.11 -12.96 7.56
CA PRO A 86 10.55 -12.98 7.50
C PRO A 86 11.22 -12.06 8.53
N LYS A 87 12.49 -12.34 8.85
CA LYS A 87 13.30 -11.48 9.71
C LYS A 87 13.32 -10.04 9.17
N GLY A 88 13.12 -9.08 10.06
CA GLY A 88 13.09 -7.65 9.75
C GLY A 88 11.75 -7.12 9.21
N TRP A 89 10.78 -8.00 8.93
CA TRP A 89 9.42 -7.60 8.56
C TRP A 89 8.54 -7.53 9.80
N ILE A 90 7.56 -6.63 9.79
CA ILE A 90 6.59 -6.48 10.87
C ILE A 90 5.18 -6.30 10.29
N PHE A 91 4.18 -6.79 11.02
CA PHE A 91 2.80 -6.46 10.70
C PHE A 91 2.48 -5.07 11.24
N VAL A 92 1.85 -4.25 10.40
CA VAL A 92 1.35 -2.92 10.76
C VAL A 92 -0.04 -2.73 10.19
N ARG A 93 -0.89 -1.96 10.88
CA ARG A 93 -2.19 -1.58 10.34
C ARG A 93 -1.98 -0.54 9.24
N LEU A 94 -2.69 -0.65 8.11
CA LEU A 94 -2.49 0.26 6.97
C LEU A 94 -2.60 1.74 7.36
N GLY A 95 -3.57 2.10 8.22
CA GLY A 95 -3.72 3.48 8.71
C GLY A 95 -2.54 4.02 9.53
N SER A 96 -1.67 3.14 10.04
CA SER A 96 -0.45 3.56 10.75
C SER A 96 0.64 4.10 9.81
N ILE A 97 0.58 3.77 8.51
CA ILE A 97 1.60 4.17 7.52
C ILE A 97 1.07 5.10 6.43
N ILE A 98 -0.25 5.12 6.19
CA ILE A 98 -0.86 6.01 5.20
C ILE A 98 -2.03 6.81 5.78
N LYS A 99 -2.26 8.00 5.22
CA LYS A 99 -3.50 8.76 5.43
C LYS A 99 -4.42 8.55 4.24
N ILE A 100 -5.62 8.05 4.53
CA ILE A 100 -6.70 7.93 3.54
C ILE A 100 -7.64 9.12 3.73
N SER A 101 -7.94 9.82 2.64
CA SER A 101 -8.91 10.92 2.62
C SER A 101 -9.77 10.84 1.37
N SER A 102 -11.04 11.20 1.50
CA SER A 102 -11.93 11.39 0.35
C SER A 102 -11.60 12.71 -0.35
N GLY A 103 -11.88 12.78 -1.66
CA GLY A 103 -11.94 14.04 -2.39
C GLY A 103 -13.17 14.87 -1.99
N ASP A 104 -13.29 16.05 -2.57
CA ASP A 104 -14.43 16.93 -2.34
C ASP A 104 -15.64 16.53 -3.20
N GLY A 105 -16.83 16.82 -2.69
CA GLY A 105 -18.07 16.72 -3.45
C GLY A 105 -18.16 17.84 -4.49
N LEU A 106 -17.48 17.68 -5.63
CA LEU A 106 -17.48 18.65 -6.73
C LEU A 106 -18.49 18.24 -7.80
N THR A 107 -19.57 19.01 -7.94
CA THR A 107 -20.56 18.82 -9.02
C THR A 107 -20.02 19.36 -10.33
N LYS A 108 -20.50 18.83 -11.47
CA LYS A 108 -20.07 19.27 -12.81
C LYS A 108 -20.28 20.78 -13.06
N ILE A 109 -21.31 21.37 -12.45
CA ILE A 109 -21.62 22.80 -12.59
C ILE A 109 -20.55 23.67 -11.91
N ASN A 110 -19.95 23.16 -10.83
CA ASN A 110 -18.93 23.86 -10.06
C ASN A 110 -17.50 23.60 -10.57
N MET A 111 -17.34 22.76 -11.59
CA MET A 111 -16.05 22.53 -12.24
C MET A 111 -15.66 23.75 -13.10
N ASP A 112 -14.36 23.99 -13.22
CA ASP A 112 -13.85 25.06 -14.06
C ASP A 112 -13.25 24.44 -15.32
N LYS A 113 -13.97 24.56 -16.43
CA LYS A 113 -13.58 23.97 -17.72
C LYS A 113 -12.29 24.58 -18.28
N ASN A 114 -11.91 25.78 -17.83
CA ASN A 114 -10.67 26.45 -18.22
C ASN A 114 -9.53 26.15 -17.24
N GLY A 115 -9.80 25.45 -16.14
CA GLY A 115 -8.78 25.04 -15.20
C GLY A 115 -7.87 23.97 -15.80
N GLU A 116 -6.63 23.91 -15.32
CA GLU A 116 -5.63 22.95 -15.79
C GLU A 116 -5.54 21.70 -14.91
N ILE A 117 -6.22 21.69 -13.76
CA ILE A 117 -6.06 20.65 -12.75
C ILE A 117 -7.11 19.55 -12.98
N PRO A 118 -6.71 18.30 -13.27
CA PRO A 118 -7.65 17.23 -13.55
C PRO A 118 -8.46 16.84 -12.31
N VAL A 119 -9.77 16.73 -12.48
CA VAL A 119 -10.70 16.24 -11.45
C VAL A 119 -10.90 14.73 -11.64
N PHE A 120 -10.38 13.95 -10.70
CA PHE A 120 -10.52 12.50 -10.70
C PHE A 120 -11.82 12.06 -10.00
N GLY A 121 -12.62 11.25 -10.69
CA GLY A 121 -13.75 10.50 -10.13
C GLY A 121 -13.48 8.99 -10.11
N GLY A 122 -14.52 8.19 -9.84
CA GLY A 122 -14.40 6.73 -9.75
C GLY A 122 -13.86 6.04 -11.02
N ASN A 123 -14.06 6.65 -12.18
CA ASN A 123 -13.67 6.13 -13.50
C ASN A 123 -12.53 6.94 -14.17
N GLY A 124 -11.69 7.63 -13.38
CA GLY A 124 -10.60 8.44 -13.91
C GLY A 124 -10.96 9.92 -14.05
N ILE A 125 -10.39 10.63 -15.03
CA ILE A 125 -10.58 12.08 -15.18
C ILE A 125 -12.02 12.37 -15.65
N THR A 126 -12.70 13.26 -14.93
CA THR A 126 -14.11 13.64 -15.18
C THR A 126 -14.30 15.08 -15.61
N GLY A 127 -13.25 15.90 -15.51
CA GLY A 127 -13.26 17.32 -15.83
C GLY A 127 -11.97 17.98 -15.35
N HIS A 128 -11.95 19.30 -15.37
CA HIS A 128 -10.85 20.10 -14.84
C HIS A 128 -11.38 21.15 -13.85
N HIS A 129 -10.46 21.69 -13.05
CA HIS A 129 -10.73 22.76 -12.13
C HIS A 129 -9.49 23.63 -11.92
N SER A 130 -9.67 24.81 -11.33
CA SER A 130 -8.56 25.74 -11.04
C SER A 130 -7.99 25.57 -9.62
N LYS A 131 -8.64 24.75 -8.78
CA LYS A 131 -8.20 24.46 -7.41
C LYS A 131 -7.83 22.99 -7.26
N GLN A 132 -6.66 22.75 -6.67
CA GLN A 132 -6.19 21.41 -6.28
C GLN A 132 -6.48 21.13 -4.80
N ASN A 133 -6.65 19.84 -4.50
CA ASN A 133 -6.76 19.35 -3.13
C ASN A 133 -5.40 18.95 -2.53
N ILE A 134 -4.49 18.48 -3.38
CA ILE A 134 -3.17 17.98 -2.97
C ILE A 134 -2.16 18.37 -4.04
N SER A 135 -1.03 18.94 -3.62
CA SER A 135 0.06 19.39 -4.49
C SER A 135 1.27 18.44 -4.52
N LYS A 136 1.23 17.36 -3.73
CA LYS A 136 2.29 16.35 -3.62
C LYS A 136 1.94 15.04 -4.34
N PRO A 137 2.93 14.24 -4.77
CA PRO A 137 2.68 12.92 -5.35
C PRO A 137 1.77 12.09 -4.45
N THR A 138 0.62 11.67 -4.98
CA THR A 138 -0.44 11.00 -4.22
C THR A 138 -1.05 9.88 -5.05
N ILE A 139 -1.27 8.73 -4.41
CA ILE A 139 -2.00 7.61 -5.01
C ILE A 139 -3.50 7.94 -4.96
N VAL A 140 -4.16 7.92 -6.12
CA VAL A 140 -5.61 8.10 -6.23
C VAL A 140 -6.25 6.74 -6.46
N ILE A 141 -7.27 6.42 -5.66
CA ILE A 141 -8.06 5.18 -5.79
C ILE A 141 -9.47 5.59 -6.20
N GLY A 142 -9.85 5.29 -7.45
CA GLY A 142 -11.22 5.45 -7.91
C GLY A 142 -12.13 4.45 -7.21
N ARG A 143 -13.18 4.94 -6.55
CA ARG A 143 -14.23 4.10 -5.97
C ARG A 143 -15.51 4.29 -6.79
N VAL A 144 -15.91 3.25 -7.50
CA VAL A 144 -17.24 3.15 -8.11
C VAL A 144 -18.08 2.34 -7.13
N GLY A 145 -19.13 2.97 -6.59
CA GLY A 145 -20.15 2.31 -5.77
C GLY A 145 -21.39 2.04 -6.59
#